data_AF-F0RDN1-F1
#
_entry.id   AF-F0RDN1-F1
#
_cell.length_a   1.000
_cell.length_b   1.000
_cell.length_c   1.000
_cell.angle_alpha   90.00
_cell.angle_beta   90.00
_cell.angle_gamma   90.00
#
_symmetry.space_group_name_H-M   'P 1'
#
loop_
_entity.id
_entity.type
_entity.pdbx_description
1 polymer ?
#
loop_
_entity_poly.entity_id
_entity_poly.type
_entity_poly.pdbx_seq_one_letter_code
_entity_poly.pdbx_strand_id
1 'polypeptide(L)'
;MAEKHDIDTYSKLELGASFFLQESFHHIHSALSYEYASILFAEELEKIEPSKADRKVMDTMNLPNNAVGILQSNIPDILTDETLGKMSVSWQKSQLKANNSKHKFGLNHRIDSIEILGHLNNFGFFIETLINRHLLFLKQTKVIDDFSYARISVAKVMERIIYIFKEDLTNGKTQLNEIVNLFSLRNKTVHFTPDNAKALKPKISKLIQIWNQSEKLIKKLEKQEKFNEEKFSIRLANHIKEIKERWN
;
A
#
# COMPACT_ATOMS: atom_id res chain seq x y z
N MET A 1 39.76 -11.26 17.37
CA MET A 1 38.74 -12.25 16.97
C MET A 1 37.73 -11.52 16.11
N ALA A 2 37.43 -12.00 14.90
CA ALA A 2 36.34 -11.42 14.11
C ALA A 2 35.04 -11.66 14.88
N GLU A 3 34.33 -10.60 15.26
CA GLU A 3 32.98 -10.74 15.81
C GLU A 3 32.18 -11.54 14.80
N LYS A 4 31.84 -12.78 15.18
CA LYS A 4 30.99 -13.65 14.39
C LYS A 4 29.70 -12.86 14.19
N HIS A 5 29.32 -12.63 12.93
CA HIS A 5 28.07 -11.95 12.58
C HIS A 5 26.97 -12.41 13.53
N ASP A 6 26.24 -11.47 14.16
CA ASP A 6 25.11 -11.83 14.99
C ASP A 6 23.99 -12.36 14.09
N ILE A 7 24.04 -13.67 13.85
CA ILE A 7 23.12 -14.41 12.96
C ILE A 7 21.68 -14.21 13.44
N ASP A 8 21.44 -14.12 14.75
CA ASP A 8 20.12 -13.89 15.32
C ASP A 8 19.55 -12.53 14.89
N THR A 9 20.35 -11.46 14.98
CA THR A 9 19.92 -10.13 14.54
C THR A 9 19.59 -10.09 13.05
N TYR A 10 20.41 -10.70 12.17
CA TYR A 10 20.06 -10.76 10.74
C TYR A 10 18.81 -11.57 10.47
N SER A 11 18.61 -12.66 11.19
CA SER A 11 17.43 -13.52 11.04
C SER A 11 16.17 -12.76 11.44
N LYS A 12 16.20 -11.98 12.53
CA LYS A 12 15.10 -11.10 12.93
C LYS A 12 14.80 -10.01 11.90
N LEU A 13 15.84 -9.42 11.29
CA LEU A 13 15.67 -8.40 10.24
C LEU A 13 15.12 -9.00 8.94
N GLU A 14 15.53 -10.23 8.58
CA GLU A 14 14.96 -10.98 7.47
C GLU A 14 13.47 -11.25 7.71
N LEU A 15 13.12 -11.81 8.88
CA LEU A 15 11.73 -12.10 9.24
C LEU A 15 10.87 -10.82 9.25
N GLY A 16 11.39 -9.72 9.79
CA GLY A 16 10.72 -8.43 9.78
C GLY A 16 10.48 -7.92 8.35
N ALA A 17 11.51 -7.96 7.48
CA ALA A 17 11.37 -7.54 6.09
C ALA A 17 10.37 -8.43 5.33
N SER A 18 10.38 -9.75 5.59
CA SER A 18 9.44 -10.72 5.06
C SER A 18 7.99 -10.37 5.43
N PHE A 19 7.73 -10.14 6.71
CA PHE A 19 6.42 -9.75 7.21
C PHE A 19 5.93 -8.46 6.57
N PHE A 20 6.76 -7.40 6.60
CA PHE A 20 6.36 -6.10 6.05
C PHE A 20 6.11 -6.14 4.54
N LEU A 21 6.87 -6.93 3.78
CA LEU A 21 6.63 -7.10 2.35
C LEU A 21 5.28 -7.78 2.10
N GLN A 22 5.01 -8.88 2.81
CA GLN A 22 3.77 -9.63 2.68
C GLN A 22 2.55 -8.79 3.05
N GLU A 23 2.56 -8.15 4.21
CA GLU A 23 1.46 -7.30 4.68
C GLU A 23 1.23 -6.11 3.75
N SER A 24 2.30 -5.51 3.24
CA SER A 24 2.20 -4.44 2.24
C SER A 24 1.38 -4.87 1.02
N PHE A 25 1.66 -6.05 0.46
CA PHE A 25 0.92 -6.54 -0.71
C PHE A 25 -0.46 -7.11 -0.34
N HIS A 26 -0.64 -7.67 0.86
CA HIS A 26 -1.97 -8.01 1.34
C HIS A 26 -2.91 -6.79 1.31
N HIS A 27 -2.48 -5.66 1.87
CA HIS A 27 -3.28 -4.44 1.89
C HIS A 27 -3.57 -3.88 0.50
N ILE A 28 -2.62 -3.89 -0.45
CA ILE A 28 -2.89 -3.40 -1.81
C ILE A 28 -3.85 -4.32 -2.57
N HIS A 29 -3.78 -5.63 -2.34
CA HIS A 29 -4.77 -6.59 -2.87
C HIS A 29 -6.15 -6.33 -2.28
N SER A 30 -6.26 -6.15 -0.97
CA SER A 30 -7.53 -5.84 -0.29
C SER A 30 -8.13 -4.52 -0.79
N ALA A 31 -7.31 -3.47 -0.94
CA ALA A 31 -7.73 -2.18 -1.48
C ALA A 31 -8.38 -2.32 -2.87
N LEU A 32 -7.67 -2.95 -3.81
CA LEU A 32 -8.13 -3.10 -5.18
C LEU A 32 -9.33 -4.06 -5.30
N SER A 33 -9.36 -5.12 -4.49
CA SER A 33 -10.50 -6.04 -4.45
C SER A 33 -11.76 -5.36 -3.93
N TYR A 34 -11.64 -4.54 -2.89
CA TYR A 34 -12.78 -3.81 -2.33
C TYR A 34 -13.34 -2.76 -3.30
N GLU A 35 -12.46 -2.05 -4.02
CA GLU A 35 -12.88 -1.12 -5.06
C GLU A 35 -13.58 -1.85 -6.22
N TYR A 36 -13.05 -2.99 -6.65
CA TYR A 36 -13.71 -3.77 -7.68
C TYR A 36 -15.06 -4.34 -7.21
N ALA A 37 -15.15 -4.79 -5.95
CA ALA A 37 -16.42 -5.19 -5.35
C ALA A 37 -17.42 -4.03 -5.34
N SER A 38 -16.96 -2.80 -5.13
CA SER A 38 -17.80 -1.60 -5.19
C SER A 38 -18.34 -1.32 -6.59
N ILE A 39 -17.50 -1.51 -7.62
CA ILE A 39 -17.92 -1.42 -9.03
C ILE A 39 -19.01 -2.47 -9.33
N LEU A 40 -18.75 -3.74 -8.98
CA LEU A 40 -19.70 -4.83 -9.18
C LEU A 40 -21.01 -4.62 -8.42
N PHE A 41 -20.91 -4.09 -7.19
CA PHE A 41 -22.08 -3.81 -6.38
C PHE A 41 -22.92 -2.68 -6.95
N ALA A 42 -22.31 -1.63 -7.51
CA ALA A 42 -23.05 -0.58 -8.20
C ALA A 42 -23.87 -1.14 -9.38
N GLU A 43 -23.27 -2.02 -10.19
CA GLU A 43 -23.96 -2.71 -11.31
C GLU A 43 -25.12 -3.58 -10.83
N GLU A 44 -24.99 -4.25 -9.68
CA GLU A 44 -26.05 -5.09 -9.12
C GLU A 44 -27.13 -4.26 -8.40
N LEU A 45 -26.76 -3.12 -7.81
CA LEU A 45 -27.68 -2.24 -7.08
C LEU A 45 -28.73 -1.65 -8.01
N GLU A 46 -28.38 -1.33 -9.25
CA GLU A 46 -29.32 -0.90 -10.30
C GLU A 46 -30.43 -1.94 -10.58
N LYS A 47 -30.19 -3.21 -10.24
CA LYS A 47 -31.14 -4.32 -10.47
C LYS A 47 -31.99 -4.62 -9.24
N ILE A 48 -31.70 -4.03 -8.09
CA ILE A 48 -32.44 -4.27 -6.85
C ILE A 48 -33.68 -3.37 -6.85
N GLU A 49 -34.82 -4.00 -7.13
CA GLU A 49 -36.11 -3.32 -7.03
C GLU A 49 -36.47 -3.04 -5.55
N PRO A 50 -36.74 -1.78 -5.18
CA PRO A 50 -37.19 -1.43 -3.83
C PRO A 50 -38.51 -2.12 -3.50
N SER A 51 -38.71 -2.44 -2.23
CA SER A 51 -39.95 -3.05 -1.76
C SER A 51 -41.14 -2.11 -2.00
N LYS A 52 -42.36 -2.68 -2.03
CA LYS A 52 -43.59 -1.87 -2.17
C LYS A 52 -43.77 -0.88 -1.01
N ALA A 53 -43.23 -1.20 0.16
CA ALA A 53 -43.27 -0.32 1.32
C ALA A 53 -42.29 0.86 1.16
N ASP A 54 -41.08 0.62 0.66
CA ASP A 54 -40.10 1.68 0.39
C ASP A 54 -40.62 2.69 -0.64
N ARG A 55 -41.28 2.20 -1.70
CA ARG A 55 -41.88 3.06 -2.74
C ARG A 55 -42.98 3.94 -2.17
N LYS A 56 -43.85 3.38 -1.33
CA LYS A 56 -44.93 4.16 -0.69
C LYS A 56 -44.38 5.29 0.18
N VAL A 57 -43.30 5.04 0.92
CA VAL A 57 -42.67 6.07 1.75
C VAL A 57 -42.05 7.17 0.88
N MET A 58 -41.36 6.79 -0.21
CA MET A 58 -40.82 7.75 -1.19
C MET A 58 -41.89 8.59 -1.88
N ASP A 59 -43.01 7.98 -2.27
CA ASP A 59 -44.11 8.66 -2.96
C ASP A 59 -44.81 9.69 -2.05
N THR A 60 -44.76 9.48 -0.73
CA THR A 60 -45.27 10.42 0.28
C THR A 60 -44.25 11.45 0.74
N MET A 61 -43.00 11.33 0.31
CA MET A 61 -41.89 12.15 0.79
C MET A 61 -41.79 13.45 0.00
N ASN A 62 -41.97 14.57 0.69
CA ASN A 62 -41.83 15.89 0.09
C ASN A 62 -40.42 16.43 0.35
N LEU A 63 -39.47 16.04 -0.50
CA LEU A 63 -38.07 16.42 -0.36
C LEU A 63 -37.84 17.88 -0.84
N PRO A 64 -37.08 18.70 -0.09
CA PRO A 64 -36.70 20.03 -0.53
C PRO A 64 -35.90 19.98 -1.84
N ASN A 65 -36.17 20.92 -2.73
CA ASN A 65 -35.53 21.04 -4.04
C ASN A 65 -34.20 21.84 -4.01
N ASN A 66 -33.67 22.17 -2.84
CA ASN A 66 -32.39 22.88 -2.69
C ASN A 66 -31.45 22.16 -1.69
N ALA A 67 -30.15 22.32 -1.90
CA ALA A 67 -29.12 21.60 -1.13
C ALA A 67 -29.16 21.91 0.38
N VAL A 68 -29.46 23.16 0.75
CA VAL A 68 -29.58 23.57 2.16
C VAL A 68 -30.79 22.91 2.83
N GLY A 69 -31.92 22.84 2.12
CA GLY A 69 -33.12 22.18 2.64
C GLY A 69 -32.94 20.68 2.81
N ILE A 70 -32.22 20.01 1.91
CA ILE A 70 -31.89 18.58 2.04
C ILE A 70 -31.06 18.33 3.31
N LEU A 71 -30.03 19.14 3.57
CA LEU A 71 -29.18 19.00 4.75
C LEU A 71 -29.91 19.29 6.08
N GLN A 72 -30.95 20.12 6.04
CA GLN A 72 -31.77 20.47 7.20
C GLN A 72 -32.99 19.55 7.37
N SER A 73 -33.27 18.68 6.39
CA SER A 73 -34.40 17.78 6.44
C SER A 73 -34.07 16.51 7.22
N ASN A 74 -34.98 16.09 8.10
CA ASN A 74 -34.96 14.75 8.67
C ASN A 74 -35.49 13.79 7.61
N ILE A 75 -34.59 13.22 6.83
CA ILE A 75 -34.88 12.11 5.91
C ILE A 75 -34.86 10.84 6.77
N PRO A 76 -36.01 10.23 7.12
CA PRO A 76 -36.03 8.93 7.79
C PRO A 76 -35.28 7.87 6.97
N ASP A 77 -34.79 6.82 7.63
CA ASP A 77 -34.29 5.64 6.93
C ASP A 77 -35.46 5.00 6.17
N ILE A 78 -35.48 5.20 4.85
CA ILE A 78 -36.58 4.81 3.96
C ILE A 78 -36.54 3.31 3.63
N LEU A 79 -35.39 2.66 3.81
CA LEU A 79 -35.17 1.29 3.36
C LEU A 79 -35.65 0.29 4.40
N THR A 80 -36.63 -0.53 4.01
CA THR A 80 -37.04 -1.72 4.77
C THR A 80 -35.93 -2.76 4.89
N ASP A 81 -36.01 -3.58 5.94
CA ASP A 81 -35.12 -4.72 6.16
C ASP A 81 -35.08 -5.69 4.96
N GLU A 82 -36.16 -5.81 4.18
CA GLU A 82 -36.20 -6.63 2.96
C GLU A 82 -35.21 -6.10 1.91
N THR A 83 -35.24 -4.79 1.65
CA THR A 83 -34.36 -4.15 0.66
C THR A 83 -32.93 -4.09 1.16
N LEU A 84 -32.72 -3.76 2.43
CA LEU A 84 -31.40 -3.82 3.08
C LEU A 84 -30.81 -5.24 3.03
N GLY A 85 -31.62 -6.27 3.23
CA GLY A 85 -31.23 -7.67 3.10
C GLY A 85 -30.77 -8.02 1.68
N LYS A 86 -31.51 -7.60 0.65
CA LYS A 86 -31.11 -7.77 -0.77
C LYS A 86 -29.81 -7.05 -1.09
N MET A 87 -29.64 -5.82 -0.61
CA MET A 87 -28.40 -5.04 -0.76
C MET A 87 -27.22 -5.73 -0.09
N SER A 88 -27.39 -6.22 1.15
CA SER A 88 -26.35 -6.94 1.89
C SER A 88 -25.90 -8.22 1.18
N VAL A 89 -26.86 -9.03 0.68
CA VAL A 89 -26.55 -10.25 -0.09
C VAL A 89 -25.83 -9.91 -1.40
N SER A 90 -26.26 -8.85 -2.10
CA SER A 90 -25.60 -8.39 -3.33
C SER A 90 -24.17 -7.93 -3.04
N TRP A 91 -23.96 -7.17 -1.97
CA TRP A 91 -22.63 -6.75 -1.53
C TRP A 91 -21.70 -7.94 -1.24
N GLN A 92 -22.17 -8.94 -0.50
CA GLN A 92 -21.40 -10.16 -0.22
C GLN A 92 -21.04 -10.92 -1.50
N LYS A 93 -21.97 -11.03 -2.46
CA LYS A 93 -21.71 -11.66 -3.76
C LYS A 93 -20.65 -10.88 -4.56
N SER A 94 -20.74 -9.55 -4.57
CA SER A 94 -19.75 -8.69 -5.23
C SER A 94 -18.36 -8.83 -4.63
N GLN A 95 -18.24 -8.91 -3.29
CA GLN A 95 -16.96 -9.19 -2.63
C GLN A 95 -16.39 -10.57 -3.02
N LEU A 96 -17.21 -11.62 -2.98
CA LEU A 96 -16.79 -12.96 -3.39
C LEU A 96 -16.35 -13.00 -4.86
N LYS A 97 -17.08 -12.30 -5.75
CA LYS A 97 -16.74 -12.21 -7.16
C LYS A 97 -15.43 -11.43 -7.38
N ALA A 98 -15.25 -10.30 -6.70
CA ALA A 98 -14.02 -9.51 -6.78
C ALA A 98 -12.78 -10.29 -6.27
N ASN A 99 -12.96 -11.08 -5.21
CA ASN A 99 -11.89 -11.92 -4.66
C ASN A 99 -11.50 -13.12 -5.55
N ASN A 100 -12.36 -13.52 -6.50
CA ASN A 100 -12.11 -14.70 -7.34
C ASN A 100 -11.91 -14.36 -8.83
N SER A 101 -12.08 -13.11 -9.23
CA SER A 101 -11.95 -12.69 -10.62
C SER A 101 -10.87 -11.62 -10.81
N LYS A 102 -10.47 -11.44 -12.07
CA LYS A 102 -9.51 -10.43 -12.49
C LYS A 102 -10.25 -9.18 -12.95
N HIS A 103 -9.65 -8.02 -12.73
CA HIS A 103 -10.17 -6.74 -13.21
C HIS A 103 -9.01 -5.86 -13.64
N LYS A 104 -9.14 -5.12 -14.74
CA LYS A 104 -8.05 -4.26 -15.23
C LYS A 104 -8.32 -2.81 -14.86
N PHE A 105 -7.73 -2.39 -13.75
CA PHE A 105 -7.67 -0.97 -13.43
C PHE A 105 -6.69 -0.28 -14.38
N GLY A 106 -7.10 0.87 -14.92
CA GLY A 106 -6.20 1.69 -15.74
C GLY A 106 -4.99 2.19 -14.94
N LEU A 107 -3.84 2.37 -15.58
CA LEU A 107 -2.61 2.86 -14.93
C LEU A 107 -2.78 4.23 -14.24
N ASN A 108 -3.74 5.03 -14.71
CA ASN A 108 -4.08 6.35 -14.15
C ASN A 108 -5.13 6.28 -13.03
N HIS A 109 -5.68 5.10 -12.75
CA HIS A 109 -6.61 4.85 -11.66
C HIS A 109 -5.99 5.27 -10.33
N ARG A 110 -6.77 6.00 -9.52
CA ARG A 110 -6.37 6.46 -8.19
C ARG A 110 -7.07 5.58 -7.17
N ILE A 111 -6.27 4.98 -6.30
CA ILE A 111 -6.76 4.10 -5.25
C ILE A 111 -7.33 4.98 -4.13
N ASP A 112 -8.60 4.80 -3.83
CA ASP A 112 -9.41 5.55 -2.86
C ASP A 112 -9.93 4.62 -1.76
N SER A 113 -9.10 3.69 -1.32
CA SER A 113 -9.37 2.76 -0.23
C SER A 113 -8.47 3.05 0.97
N ILE A 114 -9.04 3.00 2.17
CA ILE A 114 -8.29 3.21 3.43
C ILE A 114 -7.14 2.20 3.60
N GLU A 115 -7.27 1.01 3.01
CA GLU A 115 -6.25 -0.04 3.00
C GLU A 115 -4.93 0.41 2.35
N ILE A 116 -4.94 1.47 1.52
CA ILE A 116 -3.71 2.02 0.95
C ILE A 116 -2.74 2.52 2.03
N LEU A 117 -3.24 2.89 3.21
CA LEU A 117 -2.43 3.25 4.38
C LEU A 117 -1.55 2.08 4.81
N GLY A 118 -2.15 0.89 4.89
CA GLY A 118 -1.46 -0.36 5.25
C GLY A 118 -0.37 -0.69 4.24
N HIS A 119 -0.66 -0.56 2.94
CA HIS A 119 0.35 -0.77 1.90
C HIS A 119 1.55 0.17 2.07
N LEU A 120 1.31 1.49 2.11
CA LEU A 120 2.37 2.49 2.14
C LEU A 120 3.23 2.42 3.41
N ASN A 121 2.60 2.15 4.56
CA ASN A 121 3.30 1.99 5.83
C ASN A 121 4.20 0.75 5.82
N ASN A 122 3.62 -0.40 5.52
CA ASN A 122 4.35 -1.67 5.53
C ASN A 122 5.44 -1.69 4.45
N PHE A 123 5.18 -1.14 3.25
CA PHE A 123 6.21 -1.06 2.22
C PHE A 123 7.37 -0.13 2.63
N GLY A 124 7.07 1.00 3.28
CA GLY A 124 8.11 1.87 3.82
C GLY A 124 8.94 1.21 4.93
N PHE A 125 8.30 0.44 5.83
CA PHE A 125 9.00 -0.34 6.86
C PHE A 125 9.84 -1.47 6.27
N PHE A 126 9.37 -2.13 5.22
CA PHE A 126 10.13 -3.12 4.47
C PHE A 126 11.45 -2.53 3.94
N ILE A 127 11.37 -1.39 3.24
CA ILE A 127 12.57 -0.70 2.75
C ILE A 127 13.48 -0.28 3.90
N GLU A 128 12.92 0.32 4.96
CA GLU A 128 13.69 0.74 6.13
C GLU A 128 14.42 -0.43 6.80
N THR A 129 13.79 -1.60 6.90
CA THR A 129 14.36 -2.82 7.47
C THR A 129 15.55 -3.31 6.64
N LEU A 130 15.42 -3.35 5.31
CA LEU A 130 16.51 -3.73 4.42
C LEU A 130 17.70 -2.77 4.50
N ILE A 131 17.43 -1.47 4.62
CA ILE A 131 18.47 -0.45 4.78
C ILE A 131 19.20 -0.60 6.11
N ASN A 132 18.49 -0.86 7.20
CA ASN A 132 19.11 -1.11 8.50
C ASN A 132 19.96 -2.37 8.51
N ARG A 133 19.45 -3.43 7.88
CA ARG A 133 20.17 -4.68 7.68
C ARG A 133 21.45 -4.46 6.89
N HIS A 134 21.39 -3.68 5.82
CA HIS A 134 22.57 -3.37 5.02
C HIS A 134 23.59 -2.53 5.79
N LEU A 135 23.17 -1.53 6.57
CA LEU A 135 24.09 -0.76 7.41
C LEU A 135 24.81 -1.66 8.43
N LEU A 136 24.09 -2.61 9.04
CA LEU A 136 24.70 -3.58 9.93
C LEU A 136 25.73 -4.46 9.21
N PHE A 137 25.43 -4.87 7.97
CA PHE A 137 26.36 -5.59 7.10
C PHE A 137 27.62 -4.78 6.84
N LEU A 138 27.51 -3.51 6.46
CA LEU A 138 28.66 -2.64 6.21
C LEU A 138 29.53 -2.45 7.46
N LYS A 139 28.90 -2.33 8.65
CA LYS A 139 29.61 -2.25 9.93
C LYS A 139 30.41 -3.52 10.20
N GLN A 140 29.75 -4.68 10.16
CA GLN A 140 30.38 -5.95 10.52
C GLN A 140 31.45 -6.40 9.52
N THR A 141 31.29 -6.03 8.24
CA THR A 141 32.31 -6.26 7.20
C THR A 141 33.42 -5.20 7.20
N LYS A 142 33.39 -4.24 8.14
CA LYS A 142 34.36 -3.14 8.29
C LYS A 142 34.49 -2.24 7.06
N VAL A 143 33.45 -2.18 6.23
CA VAL A 143 33.35 -1.19 5.15
C VAL A 143 33.13 0.21 5.74
N ILE A 144 32.45 0.29 6.88
CA ILE A 144 32.30 1.51 7.68
C ILE A 144 32.75 1.25 9.12
N ASP A 145 33.28 2.29 9.77
CA ASP A 145 33.71 2.23 11.16
C ASP A 145 32.54 2.43 12.16
N ASP A 146 32.79 2.12 13.43
CA ASP A 146 31.78 2.20 14.50
C ASP A 146 31.25 3.62 14.72
N PHE A 147 32.09 4.64 14.55
CA PHE A 147 31.68 6.04 14.71
C PHE A 147 30.75 6.46 13.58
N SER A 148 31.10 6.11 12.34
CA SER A 148 30.25 6.31 11.16
C SER A 148 28.91 5.58 11.30
N TYR A 149 28.93 4.32 11.73
CA TYR A 149 27.72 3.53 11.96
C TYR A 149 26.83 4.13 13.05
N ALA A 150 27.39 4.51 14.21
CA ALA A 150 26.64 5.08 15.32
C ALA A 150 25.91 6.36 14.91
N ARG A 151 26.53 7.20 14.08
CA ARG A 151 25.91 8.42 13.55
C ARG A 151 24.81 8.14 12.52
N ILE A 152 25.07 7.26 11.55
CA ILE A 152 24.12 7.05 10.44
C ILE A 152 22.94 6.15 10.82
N SER A 153 23.11 5.23 11.77
CA SER A 153 22.06 4.27 12.17
C SER A 153 20.82 4.94 12.79
N VAL A 154 20.99 6.09 13.46
CA VAL A 154 19.90 6.87 14.07
C VAL A 154 19.35 7.97 13.15
N ALA A 155 19.92 8.11 11.95
CA ALA A 155 19.52 9.12 10.98
C ALA A 155 18.17 8.76 10.32
N LYS A 156 17.55 9.72 9.62
CA LYS A 156 16.30 9.45 8.89
C LYS A 156 16.56 8.41 7.81
N VAL A 157 15.55 7.60 7.48
CA VAL A 157 15.65 6.55 6.44
C VAL A 157 16.20 7.06 5.11
N MET A 158 15.80 8.25 4.66
CA MET A 158 16.33 8.84 3.44
C MET A 158 17.83 9.17 3.54
N GLU A 159 18.29 9.66 4.69
CA GLU A 159 19.71 9.96 4.92
C GLU A 159 20.55 8.68 4.91
N ARG A 160 20.02 7.60 5.50
CA ARG A 160 20.63 6.25 5.44
C ARG A 160 20.74 5.73 4.00
N ILE A 161 19.68 5.87 3.21
CA ILE A 161 19.69 5.46 1.79
C ILE A 161 20.70 6.29 0.99
N ILE A 162 20.72 7.62 1.17
CA ILE A 162 21.68 8.50 0.51
C ILE A 162 23.11 8.13 0.88
N TYR A 163 23.36 7.80 2.14
CA TYR A 163 24.69 7.37 2.60
C TYR A 163 25.14 6.08 1.90
N ILE A 164 24.29 5.04 1.87
CA ILE A 164 24.60 3.75 1.22
C ILE A 164 24.85 3.93 -0.27
N PHE A 165 24.04 4.75 -0.95
CA PHE A 165 24.13 4.93 -2.40
C PHE A 165 24.92 6.18 -2.83
N LYS A 166 25.72 6.79 -1.94
CA LYS A 166 26.39 8.08 -2.20
C LYS A 166 27.18 8.10 -3.51
N GLU A 167 27.97 7.06 -3.77
CA GLU A 167 28.80 6.98 -4.98
C GLU A 167 27.94 6.82 -6.24
N ASP A 168 26.91 5.98 -6.17
CA ASP A 168 25.99 5.77 -7.29
C ASP A 168 25.17 7.02 -7.62
N LEU A 169 24.80 7.80 -6.60
CA LEU A 169 24.10 9.08 -6.76
C LEU A 169 25.01 10.14 -7.37
N THR A 170 26.24 10.27 -6.86
CA THR A 170 27.22 11.25 -7.35
C THR A 170 27.59 10.98 -8.81
N ASN A 171 27.66 9.71 -9.20
CA ASN A 171 27.96 9.29 -10.57
C ASN A 171 26.74 9.20 -11.49
N GLY A 172 25.54 9.61 -11.02
CA GLY A 172 24.30 9.56 -11.80
C GLY A 172 23.82 8.14 -12.16
N LYS A 173 24.39 7.08 -11.57
CA LYS A 173 24.03 5.68 -11.81
C LYS A 173 22.71 5.29 -11.14
N THR A 174 22.21 6.09 -10.21
CA THR A 174 20.96 5.84 -9.48
C THR A 174 20.27 7.15 -9.14
N GLN A 175 18.95 7.11 -9.16
CA GLN A 175 18.08 8.19 -8.69
C GLN A 175 17.17 7.64 -7.59
N LEU A 176 16.71 8.49 -6.69
CA LEU A 176 15.87 8.12 -5.55
C LEU A 176 14.49 8.77 -5.57
N ASN A 177 14.08 9.34 -6.71
CA ASN A 177 12.82 10.11 -6.83
C ASN A 177 11.59 9.33 -6.36
N GLU A 178 11.50 8.04 -6.71
CA GLU A 178 10.35 7.22 -6.32
C GLU A 178 10.42 6.76 -4.87
N ILE A 179 11.62 6.51 -4.34
CA ILE A 179 11.80 6.25 -2.91
C ILE A 179 11.44 7.49 -2.07
N VAL A 180 11.83 8.69 -2.50
CA VAL A 180 11.39 9.94 -1.88
C VAL A 180 9.86 10.06 -1.92
N ASN A 181 9.26 9.70 -3.06
CA ASN A 181 7.81 9.66 -3.22
C ASN A 181 7.13 8.68 -2.25
N LEU A 182 7.69 7.48 -2.06
CA LEU A 182 7.22 6.49 -1.09
C LEU A 182 7.22 7.08 0.33
N PHE A 183 8.33 7.64 0.79
CA PHE A 183 8.40 8.19 2.14
C PHE A 183 7.57 9.46 2.31
N SER A 184 7.37 10.25 1.25
CA SER A 184 6.40 11.36 1.25
C SER A 184 4.97 10.85 1.44
N LEU A 185 4.58 9.77 0.74
CA LEU A 185 3.28 9.14 0.90
C LEU A 185 3.11 8.53 2.30
N ARG A 186 4.10 7.79 2.81
CA ARG A 186 4.11 7.25 4.19
C ARG A 186 4.04 8.34 5.25
N ASN A 187 4.70 9.48 5.08
CA ASN A 187 4.60 10.53 6.09
C ASN A 187 3.18 11.12 6.18
N LYS A 188 2.43 11.13 5.06
CA LYS A 188 1.02 11.52 5.04
C LYS A 188 0.10 10.50 5.70
N THR A 189 0.45 9.20 5.68
CA THR A 189 -0.32 8.17 6.38
C THR A 189 -0.15 8.26 7.89
N VAL A 190 1.05 8.64 8.36
CA VAL A 190 1.34 8.82 9.79
C VAL A 190 0.61 10.04 10.37
N HIS A 191 0.51 11.13 9.61
CA HIS A 191 -0.23 12.33 9.99
C HIS A 191 -1.57 12.40 9.25
N PHE A 192 -2.46 11.44 9.50
CA PHE A 192 -3.72 11.30 8.74
C PHE A 192 -4.74 12.42 9.05
N THR A 193 -4.51 13.60 8.48
CA THR A 193 -5.37 14.78 8.56
C THR A 193 -6.44 14.76 7.46
N PRO A 194 -7.50 15.59 7.53
CA PRO A 194 -8.50 15.70 6.47
C PRO A 194 -7.91 16.03 5.09
N ASP A 195 -6.88 16.86 5.02
CA ASP A 195 -6.18 17.18 3.78
C ASP A 195 -5.40 15.99 3.23
N ASN A 196 -4.75 15.22 4.11
CA ASN A 196 -4.04 14.01 3.73
C ASN A 196 -5.00 12.90 3.28
N ALA A 197 -6.17 12.77 3.91
CA ALA A 197 -7.21 11.84 3.47
C ALA A 197 -7.67 12.14 2.02
N LYS A 198 -7.78 13.42 1.65
CA LYS A 198 -8.10 13.82 0.26
C LYS A 198 -6.92 13.59 -0.70
N ALA A 199 -5.70 13.84 -0.25
CA ALA A 199 -4.50 13.81 -1.09
C ALA A 199 -3.92 12.40 -1.29
N LEU A 200 -4.18 11.46 -0.38
CA LEU A 200 -3.61 10.11 -0.38
C LEU A 200 -4.38 9.15 -1.30
N LYS A 201 -4.40 9.50 -2.59
CA LYS A 201 -4.99 8.66 -3.64
C LYS A 201 -3.94 8.36 -4.70
N PRO A 202 -2.92 7.54 -4.39
CA PRO A 202 -1.83 7.27 -5.31
C PRO A 202 -2.36 6.58 -6.57
N LYS A 203 -1.76 6.91 -7.71
CA LYS A 203 -2.03 6.20 -8.96
C LYS A 203 -1.36 4.82 -8.95
N ILE A 204 -1.97 3.83 -9.58
CA ILE A 204 -1.35 2.50 -9.78
C ILE A 204 0.01 2.63 -10.47
N SER A 205 0.11 3.44 -11.53
CA SER A 205 1.38 3.73 -12.21
C SER A 205 2.47 4.25 -11.28
N LYS A 206 2.11 5.11 -10.32
CA LYS A 206 3.05 5.67 -9.34
C LYS A 206 3.56 4.57 -8.39
N LEU A 207 2.69 3.69 -7.92
CA LEU A 207 3.10 2.55 -7.08
C LEU A 207 4.03 1.59 -7.84
N ILE A 208 3.71 1.29 -9.10
CA ILE A 208 4.57 0.46 -9.95
C ILE A 208 5.97 1.08 -10.12
N GLN A 209 6.06 2.39 -10.31
CA GLN A 209 7.34 3.10 -10.39
C GLN A 209 8.16 2.98 -9.08
N ILE A 210 7.50 3.14 -7.93
CA ILE A 210 8.09 2.93 -6.60
C ILE A 210 8.62 1.50 -6.46
N TRP A 211 7.82 0.49 -6.78
CA TRP A 211 8.20 -0.91 -6.64
C TRP A 211 9.37 -1.27 -7.55
N ASN A 212 9.35 -0.83 -8.81
CA ASN A 212 10.44 -1.07 -9.77
C ASN A 212 11.75 -0.39 -9.34
N GLN A 213 11.70 0.84 -8.79
CA GLN A 213 12.91 1.49 -8.26
C GLN A 213 13.42 0.77 -7.01
N SER A 214 12.51 0.33 -6.13
CA SER A 214 12.85 -0.43 -4.93
C SER A 214 13.54 -1.75 -5.29
N GLU A 215 13.00 -2.51 -6.23
CA GLU A 215 13.62 -3.76 -6.73
C GLU A 215 15.06 -3.54 -7.20
N LYS A 216 15.31 -2.46 -7.95
CA LYS A 216 16.67 -2.11 -8.42
C LYS A 216 17.63 -1.82 -7.27
N LEU A 217 17.17 -1.10 -6.24
CA LEU A 217 17.99 -0.81 -5.06
C LEU A 217 18.28 -2.09 -4.28
N ILE A 218 17.26 -2.91 -4.04
CA ILE A 218 17.38 -4.18 -3.32
C ILE A 218 18.38 -5.11 -4.01
N LYS A 219 18.33 -5.24 -5.34
CA LYS A 219 19.31 -6.02 -6.12
C LYS A 219 20.74 -5.55 -5.91
N LYS A 220 20.98 -4.26 -5.70
CA LYS A 220 22.32 -3.73 -5.41
C LYS A 220 22.79 -4.12 -4.02
N LEU A 221 21.92 -4.04 -3.01
CA LEU A 221 22.22 -4.49 -1.65
C LEU A 221 22.55 -5.99 -1.66
N GLU A 222 21.68 -6.81 -2.26
CA GLU A 222 21.83 -8.27 -2.32
C GLU A 222 23.11 -8.72 -3.04
N LYS A 223 23.57 -7.96 -4.05
CA LYS A 223 24.81 -8.23 -4.77
C LYS A 223 26.05 -8.05 -3.89
N GLN A 224 26.00 -7.11 -2.94
CA GLN A 224 27.08 -6.88 -1.98
C GLN A 224 27.00 -7.87 -0.82
N GLU A 225 25.80 -8.07 -0.27
CA GLU A 225 25.56 -8.89 0.92
C GLU A 225 25.75 -10.39 0.69
N LYS A 226 25.28 -10.90 -0.46
CA LYS A 226 25.37 -12.32 -0.84
C LYS A 226 24.84 -13.31 0.22
N PHE A 227 23.84 -12.93 1.00
CA PHE A 227 23.17 -13.84 1.93
C PHE A 227 22.56 -15.06 1.22
N ASN A 228 22.58 -16.22 1.88
CA ASN A 228 22.11 -17.52 1.35
C ASN A 228 20.60 -17.76 1.51
N GLU A 229 19.81 -16.70 1.50
CA GLU A 229 18.36 -16.72 1.61
C GLU A 229 17.69 -16.40 0.26
N GLU A 230 16.37 -16.60 0.19
CA GLU A 230 15.59 -16.14 -0.95
C GLU A 230 15.70 -14.62 -1.11
N LYS A 231 15.99 -14.18 -2.33
CA LYS A 231 16.18 -12.76 -2.62
C LYS A 231 14.87 -11.98 -2.52
N PHE A 232 14.87 -10.94 -1.69
CA PHE A 232 13.78 -9.97 -1.59
C PHE A 232 13.45 -9.31 -2.92
N SER A 233 14.43 -9.11 -3.80
CA SER A 233 14.17 -8.59 -5.15
C SER A 233 13.31 -9.53 -5.99
N ILE A 234 13.49 -10.85 -5.86
CA ILE A 234 12.68 -11.86 -6.54
C ILE A 234 11.27 -11.88 -5.95
N ARG A 235 11.15 -11.89 -4.62
CA ARG A 235 9.85 -11.87 -3.92
C ARG A 235 9.03 -10.63 -4.27
N LEU A 236 9.67 -9.46 -4.27
CA LEU A 236 9.04 -8.21 -4.71
C LEU A 236 8.59 -8.30 -6.18
N ALA A 237 9.43 -8.82 -7.08
CA ALA A 237 9.07 -8.97 -8.48
C ALA A 237 7.85 -9.90 -8.67
N ASN A 238 7.76 -10.98 -7.88
CA ASN A 238 6.60 -11.88 -7.89
C ASN A 238 5.31 -11.17 -7.47
N HIS A 239 5.35 -10.40 -6.38
CA HIS A 239 4.19 -9.60 -5.97
C HIS A 239 3.80 -8.53 -7.00
N ILE A 240 4.76 -7.83 -7.61
CA ILE A 240 4.48 -6.88 -8.70
C ILE A 240 3.80 -7.59 -9.88
N LYS A 241 4.29 -8.78 -10.25
CA LYS A 241 3.72 -9.59 -11.32
C LYS A 241 2.29 -10.01 -10.99
N GLU A 242 2.03 -10.49 -9.79
CA GLU A 242 0.68 -10.86 -9.33
C GLU A 242 -0.29 -9.69 -9.40
N ILE A 243 0.11 -8.51 -8.91
CA ILE A 243 -0.70 -7.29 -9.01
C ILE A 243 -0.99 -6.96 -10.47
N LYS A 244 0.01 -7.03 -11.35
CA LYS A 244 -0.19 -6.76 -12.77
C LYS A 244 -1.14 -7.76 -13.41
N GLU A 245 -0.96 -9.05 -13.18
CA GLU A 245 -1.78 -10.10 -13.82
C GLU A 245 -3.24 -10.11 -13.35
N ARG A 246 -3.48 -9.60 -12.13
CA ARG A 246 -4.80 -9.60 -11.52
C ARG A 246 -5.54 -8.26 -11.69
N TRP A 247 -4.80 -7.16 -11.60
CA TRP A 247 -5.35 -5.81 -11.47
C TRP A 247 -5.00 -4.85 -12.64
N ASN A 248 -4.16 -5.26 -13.61
CA ASN A 248 -3.69 -4.42 -14.72
C ASN A 248 -3.75 -5.14 -16.09
#